data_AF-A0A848XBC6-F1
#
_entry.id   AF-A0A848XBC6-F1
#
_cell.length_a   1.000
_cell.length_b   1.000
_cell.length_c   1.000
_cell.angle_alpha   90.00
_cell.angle_beta   90.00
_cell.angle_gamma   90.00
#
_symmetry.space_group_name_H-M   'P 1'
#
loop_
_entity.id
_entity.type
_entity.pdbx_description
1 polymer ?
#
loop_
_entity_poly.entity_id
_entity_poly.type
_entity_poly.pdbx_seq_one_letter_code
_entity_poly.pdbx_strand_id
1 'polypeptide(L)'
;MSAFLPSRAPGVVPDQDDPRLQQRPLTPAERRARWEVRAAQWRARELAEDVFGKVTDMGLIGIRPDGPLRGLMHLDVPFDDLCEHRARQERFMAAAAVDPILATVRLVYVFGAEHA
;
A
#
# COMPACT_ATOMS: atom_id res chain seq x y z
N MET A 1 42.12 -47.44 -9.50
CA MET A 1 41.51 -46.75 -10.66
C MET A 1 41.42 -45.27 -10.33
N SER A 2 42.31 -44.47 -10.91
CA SER A 2 42.37 -43.02 -10.72
C SER A 2 41.45 -42.33 -11.72
N ALA A 3 40.45 -41.60 -11.23
CA ALA A 3 39.71 -40.65 -12.06
C ALA A 3 40.43 -39.29 -11.98
N PHE A 4 41.08 -38.91 -13.08
CA PHE A 4 41.52 -37.54 -13.32
C PHE A 4 40.28 -36.65 -13.46
N LEU A 5 40.11 -35.67 -12.57
CA LEU A 5 39.21 -34.54 -12.80
C LEU A 5 40.07 -33.35 -13.23
N PRO A 6 39.81 -32.72 -14.40
CA PRO A 6 40.55 -31.54 -14.80
C PRO A 6 40.22 -30.38 -13.85
N SER A 7 41.27 -29.74 -13.33
CA SER A 7 41.18 -28.51 -12.55
C SER A 7 40.56 -27.41 -13.41
N ARG A 8 39.36 -26.96 -13.04
CA ARG A 8 38.68 -25.84 -13.69
C ARG A 8 39.38 -24.56 -13.21
N ALA A 9 39.87 -23.75 -14.15
CA ALA A 9 40.45 -22.44 -13.86
C ALA A 9 39.49 -21.60 -12.99
N PRO A 10 39.99 -20.70 -12.11
CA PRO A 10 39.13 -19.83 -11.32
C PRO A 10 38.49 -18.81 -12.27
N GLY A 11 37.35 -19.20 -12.84
CA GLY A 11 36.42 -18.26 -13.42
C GLY A 11 35.91 -17.40 -12.27
N VAL A 12 36.21 -16.10 -12.32
CA VAL A 12 35.53 -15.09 -11.53
C VAL A 12 34.04 -15.27 -11.80
N VAL A 13 33.35 -15.93 -10.87
CA VAL A 13 31.89 -15.88 -10.82
C VAL A 13 31.62 -14.41 -10.48
N PRO A 14 31.01 -13.60 -11.36
CA PRO A 14 30.53 -12.30 -10.93
C PRO A 14 29.60 -12.59 -9.76
N ASP A 15 29.98 -12.05 -8.61
CA ASP A 15 29.20 -12.08 -7.37
C ASP A 15 27.75 -11.89 -7.79
N GLN A 16 26.96 -12.96 -7.64
CA GLN A 16 25.54 -12.90 -7.93
C GLN A 16 25.04 -11.71 -7.12
N ASP A 17 24.55 -10.69 -7.81
CA ASP A 17 23.90 -9.52 -7.23
C ASP A 17 22.68 -10.00 -6.44
N ASP A 18 22.91 -10.56 -5.26
CA ASP A 18 21.92 -10.68 -4.23
C ASP A 18 21.41 -9.25 -4.01
N PRO A 19 20.10 -8.98 -4.15
CA PRO A 19 19.56 -7.66 -3.88
C PRO A 19 19.70 -7.41 -2.38
N ARG A 20 20.89 -6.95 -1.98
CA ARG A 20 21.16 -6.48 -0.64
C ARG A 20 20.17 -5.35 -0.41
N LEU A 21 19.26 -5.54 0.54
CA LEU A 21 18.38 -4.48 1.01
C LEU A 21 19.26 -3.36 1.55
N GLN A 22 19.62 -2.40 0.71
CA GLN A 22 20.43 -1.27 1.09
C GLN A 22 19.57 -0.38 1.99
N GLN A 23 19.69 -0.58 3.30
CA GLN A 23 19.06 0.25 4.31
C GLN A 23 19.80 1.59 4.38
N ARG A 24 19.60 2.45 3.37
CA ARG A 24 20.03 3.85 3.44
C ARG A 24 19.00 4.67 4.22
N PRO A 25 19.43 5.69 4.98
CA PRO A 25 18.50 6.68 5.53
C PRO A 25 17.67 7.32 4.41
N LEU A 26 16.37 7.52 4.69
CA LEU A 26 15.48 8.22 3.77
C LEU A 26 15.90 9.68 3.63
N THR A 27 15.85 10.19 2.41
CA THR A 27 15.98 11.61 2.13
C THR A 27 14.81 12.40 2.73
N PRO A 28 14.96 13.71 2.95
CA PRO A 28 13.85 14.56 3.40
C PRO A 28 12.60 14.47 2.52
N ALA A 29 12.77 14.35 1.20
CA ALA A 29 11.66 14.22 0.25
C ALA A 29 10.92 12.89 0.44
N GLU A 30 11.64 11.78 0.56
CA GLU A 30 11.05 10.46 0.82
C GLU A 30 10.32 10.41 2.16
N ARG A 31 10.85 11.06 3.19
CA ARG A 31 10.15 11.19 4.49
C ARG A 31 8.86 11.99 4.36
N ARG A 32 8.88 13.12 3.63
CA ARG A 32 7.68 13.92 3.39
C ARG A 32 6.62 13.11 2.64
N ALA A 33 6.99 12.42 1.57
CA ALA A 33 6.07 11.57 0.82
C ALA A 33 5.44 10.48 1.70
N ARG A 34 6.21 9.85 2.60
CA ARG A 34 5.64 8.90 3.57
C ARG A 34 4.62 9.54 4.51
N TRP A 35 4.89 10.75 4.99
CA TRP A 35 3.96 11.46 5.87
C TRP A 35 2.69 11.91 5.14
N GLU A 36 2.77 12.33 3.88
CA GLU A 36 1.60 12.62 3.03
C GLU A 36 0.70 11.38 2.90
N VAL A 37 1.32 10.23 2.63
CA VAL A 37 0.60 8.95 2.53
C VAL A 37 -0.04 8.55 3.87
N ARG A 38 0.66 8.76 4.99
CA ARG A 38 0.09 8.53 6.32
C ARG A 38 -1.09 9.46 6.62
N ALA A 39 -0.99 10.73 6.25
CA ALA A 39 -2.10 11.68 6.41
C ALA A 39 -3.33 11.24 5.60
N ALA A 40 -3.12 10.80 4.35
CA ALA A 40 -4.19 10.26 3.52
C ALA A 40 -4.78 8.97 4.10
N GLN A 41 -3.96 8.09 4.66
CA GLN A 41 -4.43 6.89 5.35
C GLN A 41 -5.38 7.23 6.51
N TRP A 42 -4.98 8.18 7.37
CA TRP A 42 -5.81 8.64 8.49
C TRP A 42 -7.10 9.29 7.99
N ARG A 43 -7.01 10.16 6.98
CA ARG A 43 -8.20 10.85 6.46
C ARG A 43 -9.18 9.90 5.78
N ALA A 44 -8.67 8.90 5.06
CA ALA A 44 -9.50 7.86 4.46
C ALA A 44 -10.25 7.05 5.50
N ARG A 45 -9.60 6.73 6.65
CA ARG A 45 -10.25 6.06 7.77
C ARG A 45 -11.38 6.89 8.35
N GLU A 46 -11.11 8.15 8.67
CA GLU A 46 -12.13 9.06 9.24
C GLU A 46 -13.35 9.18 8.33
N LEU A 47 -13.12 9.37 7.02
CA LEU A 47 -14.19 9.42 6.04
C LEU A 47 -14.95 8.09 5.92
N ALA A 48 -14.25 6.97 6.02
CA ALA A 48 -14.90 5.65 6.02
C ALA A 48 -15.75 5.47 7.28
N GLU A 49 -15.28 5.95 8.44
CA GLU A 49 -16.03 5.93 9.69
C GLU A 49 -17.33 6.75 9.58
N ASP A 50 -17.29 7.91 8.91
CA ASP A 50 -18.47 8.75 8.67
C ASP A 50 -19.49 8.11 7.71
N VAL A 51 -19.03 7.37 6.69
CA VAL A 51 -19.88 6.85 5.62
C VAL A 51 -20.41 5.43 5.91
N PHE A 52 -19.56 4.57 6.45
CA PHE A 52 -19.87 3.15 6.70
C PHE A 52 -20.18 2.87 8.18
N GLY A 53 -19.93 3.82 9.08
CA GLY A 53 -19.88 3.53 10.51
C GLY A 53 -18.53 2.92 10.88
N LYS A 54 -18.47 2.14 11.96
CA LYS A 54 -17.20 1.68 12.52
C LYS A 54 -16.34 0.89 11.51
N VAL A 55 -15.10 1.33 11.31
CA VAL A 55 -14.06 0.58 10.58
C VAL A 55 -13.35 -0.35 11.56
N THR A 56 -13.36 -1.66 11.31
CA THR A 56 -12.79 -2.68 12.21
C THR A 56 -11.30 -2.87 12.01
N ASP A 57 -10.84 -2.89 10.76
CA ASP A 57 -9.42 -2.94 10.42
C ASP A 57 -9.10 -2.05 9.21
N MET A 58 -7.84 -1.61 9.14
CA MET A 58 -7.34 -0.88 7.99
C MET A 58 -5.88 -1.23 7.68
N GLY A 59 -5.59 -1.40 6.39
CA GLY A 59 -4.27 -1.72 5.88
C GLY A 59 -3.86 -0.77 4.78
N LEU A 60 -2.57 -0.45 4.71
CA LEU A 60 -2.00 0.23 3.55
C LEU A 60 -0.89 -0.64 2.97
N ILE A 61 -1.13 -1.13 1.76
CA ILE A 61 -0.23 -2.07 1.07
C ILE A 61 0.47 -1.35 -0.08
N GLY A 62 1.75 -1.66 -0.26
CA GLY A 62 2.53 -1.22 -1.42
C GLY A 62 2.72 0.30 -1.47
N ILE A 63 3.12 0.91 -0.35
CA ILE A 63 3.43 2.34 -0.28
C ILE A 63 4.52 2.69 -1.30
N ARG A 64 4.18 3.54 -2.27
CA ARG A 64 5.14 4.04 -3.28
C ARG A 64 5.42 5.53 -3.04
N PRO A 65 6.68 5.90 -2.73
CA PRO A 65 7.06 7.30 -2.52
C PRO A 65 7.03 8.13 -3.81
N ASP A 66 6.93 7.48 -4.97
CA ASP A 66 6.96 8.03 -6.32
C ASP A 66 5.92 7.34 -7.22
N GLY A 67 5.21 8.14 -8.03
CA GLY A 67 4.19 7.66 -8.98
C GLY A 67 2.77 8.22 -8.76
N PRO A 68 1.87 8.02 -9.75
CA PRO A 68 0.52 8.58 -9.72
C PRO A 68 -0.43 7.84 -8.76
N LEU A 69 -0.07 6.65 -8.30
CA LEU A 69 -0.79 5.86 -7.30
C LEU A 69 0.15 5.61 -6.12
N ARG A 70 -0.28 6.03 -4.93
CA ARG A 70 0.56 6.06 -3.73
C ARG A 70 0.45 4.81 -2.85
N GLY A 71 -0.61 4.03 -3.03
CA GLY A 71 -0.81 2.77 -2.33
C GLY A 71 -2.21 2.19 -2.47
N LEU A 72 -2.38 0.97 -1.98
CA LEU A 72 -3.65 0.26 -1.86
C LEU A 72 -4.14 0.36 -0.42
N MET A 73 -5.25 1.04 -0.20
CA MET A 73 -5.89 1.21 1.10
C MET A 73 -6.98 0.15 1.27
N HIS A 74 -6.77 -0.78 2.19
CA HIS A 74 -7.76 -1.75 2.63
C HIS A 74 -8.54 -1.19 3.82
N LEU A 75 -9.87 -1.31 3.78
CA LEU A 75 -10.79 -0.89 4.82
C LEU A 75 -11.79 -2.02 5.06
N ASP A 76 -11.80 -2.57 6.26
CA ASP A 76 -12.84 -3.51 6.68
C ASP A 76 -14.01 -2.74 7.28
N VAL A 77 -15.15 -2.86 6.60
CA VAL A 77 -16.37 -2.11 6.89
C VAL A 77 -17.55 -3.06 7.12
N PRO A 78 -18.59 -2.61 7.84
CA PRO A 78 -19.81 -3.39 8.01
C PRO A 78 -20.45 -3.72 6.66
N PHE A 79 -20.83 -4.98 6.50
CA PHE A 79 -21.45 -5.50 5.28
C PHE A 79 -22.71 -6.30 5.63
N ASP A 80 -23.86 -5.65 5.52
CA ASP A 80 -25.17 -6.28 5.74
C ASP A 80 -25.88 -6.58 4.42
N ASP A 81 -25.89 -5.60 3.50
CA ASP A 81 -26.59 -5.66 2.22
C ASP A 81 -25.74 -5.07 1.07
N LEU A 82 -25.81 -5.70 -0.11
CA LEU A 82 -25.02 -5.31 -1.27
C LEU A 82 -25.45 -3.96 -1.87
N CYS A 83 -26.75 -3.67 -1.91
CA CYS A 83 -27.25 -2.41 -2.45
C CYS A 83 -26.86 -1.25 -1.54
N GLU A 84 -27.03 -1.41 -0.23
CA GLU A 84 -26.59 -0.42 0.75
C GLU A 84 -25.07 -0.23 0.73
N HIS A 85 -24.31 -1.32 0.65
CA HIS A 85 -22.86 -1.24 0.57
C HIS A 85 -22.41 -0.46 -0.67
N ARG A 86 -23.00 -0.71 -1.85
CA ARG A 86 -22.72 0.07 -3.07
C ARG A 86 -23.06 1.55 -2.90
N ALA A 87 -24.21 1.86 -2.31
CA ALA A 87 -24.59 3.25 -2.06
C ALA A 87 -23.64 3.96 -1.07
N ARG A 88 -23.10 3.24 -0.08
CA ARG A 88 -22.07 3.77 0.83
C ARG A 88 -20.73 3.94 0.09
N GLN A 89 -20.32 2.99 -0.73
CA GLN A 89 -19.11 3.10 -1.58
C GLN A 89 -19.17 4.33 -2.50
N GLU A 90 -20.28 4.54 -3.20
CA GLU A 90 -20.46 5.71 -4.07
C GLU A 90 -20.34 7.03 -3.28
N ARG A 91 -20.98 7.10 -2.11
CA ARG A 91 -20.86 8.26 -1.21
C ARG A 91 -19.43 8.50 -0.74
N PHE A 92 -18.72 7.44 -0.35
CA PHE A 92 -17.31 7.52 0.04
C PHE A 92 -16.45 8.04 -1.11
N MET A 93 -16.61 7.47 -2.31
CA MET A 93 -15.81 7.87 -3.47
C MET A 93 -16.09 9.32 -3.88
N ALA A 94 -17.35 9.76 -3.82
CA ALA A 94 -17.72 11.15 -4.07
C ALA A 94 -17.08 12.11 -3.04
N ALA A 95 -17.10 11.75 -1.77
CA ALA A 95 -16.49 12.56 -0.71
C ALA A 95 -14.95 12.57 -0.80
N ALA A 96 -14.33 11.42 -1.09
CA ALA A 96 -12.88 11.33 -1.28
C ALA A 96 -12.38 12.16 -2.46
N ALA A 97 -13.19 12.29 -3.52
CA ALA A 97 -12.84 13.09 -4.70
C ALA A 97 -12.80 14.60 -4.42
N VAL A 98 -13.54 15.09 -3.43
CA VAL A 98 -13.57 16.51 -3.04
C VAL A 98 -12.73 16.82 -1.80
N ASP A 99 -12.26 15.80 -1.08
CA ASP A 99 -11.41 15.97 0.08
C ASP A 99 -9.99 16.46 -0.34
N PRO A 100 -9.47 17.55 0.26
CA PRO A 100 -8.22 18.15 -0.19
C PRO A 100 -7.00 17.23 -0.02
N ILE A 101 -7.00 16.33 0.97
CA ILE A 101 -5.90 15.40 1.22
C ILE A 101 -6.01 14.21 0.26
N LEU A 102 -7.19 13.60 0.16
CA LEU A 102 -7.40 12.39 -0.64
C LEU A 102 -7.39 12.68 -2.16
N ALA A 103 -7.83 13.86 -2.58
CA ALA A 103 -7.71 14.28 -3.97
C ALA A 103 -6.24 14.50 -4.40
N THR A 104 -5.39 14.89 -3.45
CA THR A 104 -3.95 15.09 -3.69
C THR A 104 -3.18 13.77 -3.66
N VAL A 105 -3.50 12.90 -2.69
CA VAL A 105 -2.83 11.62 -2.48
C VAL A 105 -3.70 10.49 -3.00
N ARG A 106 -3.48 10.12 -4.26
CA ARG A 106 -4.26 9.08 -4.94
C ARG A 106 -3.98 7.70 -4.35
N LEU A 107 -4.99 7.16 -3.68
CA LEU A 107 -5.04 5.79 -3.17
C LEU A 107 -6.05 4.97 -3.97
N VAL A 108 -5.80 3.67 -4.08
CA VAL A 108 -6.81 2.72 -4.55
C VAL A 108 -7.48 2.11 -3.32
N TYR A 109 -8.80 2.19 -3.24
CA TYR A 109 -9.56 1.70 -2.10
C TYR A 109 -10.08 0.29 -2.35
N VAL A 110 -9.92 -0.57 -1.35
CA VAL A 110 -10.44 -1.93 -1.30
C VAL A 110 -11.28 -2.05 -0.04
N PHE A 111 -12.57 -2.34 -0.21
CA PHE A 111 -13.51 -2.52 0.88
C PHE A 111 -13.67 -4.02 1.15
N GLY A 112 -13.19 -4.46 2.31
CA GLY A 112 -13.43 -5.79 2.85
C GLY A 112 -14.67 -5.78 3.74
N ALA A 113 -15.27 -6.96 3.90
CA ALA A 113 -16.30 -7.17 4.91
C ALA A 113 -15.61 -7.54 6.22
N GLU A 114 -16.07 -6.96 7.34
CA GLU A 114 -15.53 -7.30 8.65
C GLU A 114 -15.56 -8.82 8.89
N HIS A 115 -14.43 -9.39 9.30
CA HIS A 115 -14.37 -10.77 9.75
C HIS A 115 -14.92 -10.85 11.18
N ALA A 116 -16.10 -11.45 11.32
CA ALA A 116 -16.69 -11.79 12.61
C ALA A 116 -15.88 -12.86 13.36
#